data_AF-A0A1G1HHM8-F1
#
_entry.id   AF-A0A1G1HHM8-F1
#
_cell.length_a   1.000
_cell.length_b   1.000
_cell.length_c   1.000
_cell.angle_alpha   90.00
_cell.angle_beta   90.00
_cell.angle_gamma   90.00
#
_symmetry.space_group_name_H-M   'P 1'
#
loop_
_entity.id
_entity.type
_entity.pdbx_description
1 polymer ?
#
loop_
_entity_poly.entity_id
_entity_poly.type
_entity_poly.pdbx_seq_one_letter_code
_entity_poly.pdbx_strand_id
1 'polypeptide(L)'
;MWDNLHPNDSGYEKMAAVWLDTLDNFLPVCEQVPPLIISAAAGAGGSISPSGAFPVRYESDQAFIITPNTDYHIEDVKVDGDSVGARTSYIFSDVHTSHTIQATFALDVLPQGIIIDNGDAGTSHTGTWETSGGLAPYGPDSLWARNGATYSWQMSSQPAGMYEVYMWWSGYSTRATNIAVAITHRDGVQIVNINQQQNAGQWNSLGQFYFNTTGKVGITAANGSTVSTCADAVRFVPVP
;
A
#
# COMPACT_ATOMS: atom_id res chain seq x y z
N MET A 1 -32.27 90.75 -7.86
CA MET A 1 -32.09 90.22 -6.49
C MET A 1 -31.31 88.94 -6.62
N TRP A 2 -30.08 88.92 -6.12
CA TRP A 2 -29.25 87.71 -6.08
C TRP A 2 -29.64 86.99 -4.79
N ASP A 3 -30.14 85.76 -4.92
CA ASP A 3 -30.58 84.96 -3.78
C ASP A 3 -29.33 84.46 -3.02
N ASN A 4 -29.15 84.97 -1.80
CA ASN A 4 -28.06 84.59 -0.91
C ASN A 4 -28.26 83.22 -0.24
N LEU A 5 -29.33 82.49 -0.59
CA LEU A 5 -29.64 81.16 -0.05
C LEU A 5 -29.28 80.01 -0.99
N HIS A 6 -28.76 80.29 -2.19
CA HIS A 6 -28.30 79.26 -3.12
C HIS A 6 -26.79 79.37 -3.33
N PRO A 7 -26.04 78.25 -3.20
CA PRO A 7 -24.61 78.23 -3.53
C PRO A 7 -24.37 78.79 -4.92
N ASN A 8 -23.26 79.51 -5.12
CA ASN A 8 -22.77 79.84 -6.45
C ASN A 8 -22.07 78.60 -7.06
N ASP A 9 -21.71 78.67 -8.34
CA ASP A 9 -21.06 77.55 -9.05
C ASP A 9 -19.82 77.01 -8.29
N SER A 10 -19.03 77.90 -7.67
CA SER A 10 -17.89 77.52 -6.82
C SER A 10 -18.30 76.81 -5.52
N GLY A 11 -19.46 77.14 -4.96
CA GLY A 11 -20.06 76.45 -3.81
C GLY A 11 -20.56 75.05 -4.17
N TYR A 12 -21.16 74.89 -5.36
CA TYR A 12 -21.56 73.58 -5.86
C TYR A 12 -20.34 72.70 -6.19
N GLU A 13 -19.26 73.26 -6.75
CA GLU A 13 -18.00 72.54 -6.97
C GLU A 13 -17.35 72.06 -5.66
N LYS A 14 -17.35 72.90 -4.62
CA LYS A 14 -16.83 72.52 -3.29
C LYS A 14 -17.67 71.42 -2.64
N MET A 15 -19.00 71.50 -2.74
CA MET A 15 -19.87 70.44 -2.28
C MET A 15 -19.66 69.15 -3.08
N ALA A 16 -19.57 69.23 -4.41
CA ALA A 16 -19.27 68.09 -5.26
C ALA A 16 -17.91 67.44 -4.93
N ALA A 17 -16.89 68.24 -4.60
CA ALA A 17 -15.60 67.73 -4.15
C ALA A 17 -15.68 67.02 -2.79
N VAL A 18 -16.48 67.53 -1.84
CA VAL A 18 -16.73 66.85 -0.56
C VAL A 18 -17.50 65.55 -0.78
N TRP A 19 -18.48 65.53 -1.68
CA TRP A 19 -19.24 64.33 -2.05
C TRP A 19 -18.39 63.31 -2.82
N LEU A 20 -17.46 63.73 -3.67
CA LEU A 20 -16.51 62.84 -4.35
C LEU A 20 -15.50 62.26 -3.35
N ASP A 21 -14.95 63.07 -2.45
CA ASP A 21 -13.98 62.65 -1.44
C ASP A 21 -14.63 61.72 -0.39
N THR A 22 -15.91 61.92 -0.07
CA THR A 22 -16.67 60.94 0.73
C THR A 22 -17.03 59.70 -0.09
N LEU A 23 -17.40 59.80 -1.37
CA LEU A 23 -17.60 58.61 -2.20
C LEU A 23 -16.32 57.80 -2.37
N ASP A 24 -15.15 58.40 -2.58
CA ASP A 24 -13.87 57.68 -2.66
C ASP A 24 -13.45 57.06 -1.32
N ASN A 25 -13.90 57.61 -0.18
CA ASN A 25 -13.74 57.02 1.15
C ASN A 25 -14.78 55.92 1.48
N PHE A 26 -15.85 55.79 0.67
CA PHE A 26 -16.91 54.77 0.81
C PHE A 26 -17.00 53.79 -0.37
N LEU A 27 -16.28 54.03 -1.47
CA LEU A 27 -16.00 53.09 -2.55
C LEU A 27 -14.94 52.11 -2.04
N PRO A 28 -15.19 50.81 -2.17
CA PRO A 28 -15.17 49.93 -1.02
C PRO A 28 -13.76 49.43 -0.69
N VAL A 29 -13.50 49.27 0.60
CA VAL A 29 -12.44 48.41 1.17
C VAL A 29 -12.42 46.99 0.56
N CYS A 30 -13.47 46.61 -0.18
CA CYS A 30 -13.61 45.38 -0.97
C CYS A 30 -12.53 45.18 -2.06
N GLU A 31 -11.81 46.22 -2.51
CA GLU A 31 -10.82 46.07 -3.59
C GLU A 31 -9.39 45.70 -3.11
N GLN A 32 -9.17 45.55 -1.80
CA GLN A 32 -7.82 45.30 -1.25
C GLN A 32 -7.59 43.94 -0.57
N VAL A 33 -8.60 43.07 -0.46
CA VAL A 33 -8.39 41.73 0.10
C VAL A 33 -8.03 40.78 -1.05
N PRO A 34 -6.77 40.29 -1.16
CA PRO A 34 -6.43 39.31 -2.18
C PRO A 34 -7.31 38.06 -2.02
N PRO A 35 -7.72 37.41 -3.13
CA PRO A 35 -8.58 36.23 -3.06
C PRO A 35 -7.91 35.14 -2.23
N LEU A 36 -8.68 34.47 -1.38
CA LEU A 36 -8.21 33.27 -0.69
C LEU A 36 -7.99 32.17 -1.71
N ILE A 37 -6.78 31.66 -1.78
CA ILE A 37 -6.40 30.60 -2.73
C ILE A 37 -6.13 29.33 -1.93
N ILE A 38 -6.72 28.22 -2.37
CA ILE A 38 -6.25 26.89 -1.97
C ILE A 38 -5.49 26.30 -3.15
N SER A 39 -4.25 25.87 -2.88
CA SER A 39 -3.41 25.18 -3.85
C SER A 39 -3.31 23.70 -3.48
N ALA A 40 -3.87 22.85 -4.33
CA ALA A 40 -3.88 21.40 -4.13
C ALA A 40 -2.97 20.70 -5.16
N ALA A 41 -2.05 19.87 -4.68
CA ALA A 41 -1.18 19.08 -5.54
C ALA A 41 -1.12 17.62 -5.09
N ALA A 42 -0.96 16.72 -6.06
CA ALA A 42 -0.71 15.31 -5.84
C ALA A 42 0.65 14.95 -6.46
N GLY A 43 1.43 14.16 -5.74
CA GLY A 43 2.63 13.52 -6.26
C GLY A 43 2.31 12.42 -7.27
N ALA A 44 3.34 11.82 -7.86
CA ALA A 44 3.19 10.62 -8.68
C ALA A 44 2.58 9.48 -7.84
N GLY A 45 1.74 8.64 -8.46
CA GLY A 45 1.12 7.50 -7.77
C GLY A 45 -0.31 7.72 -7.27
N GLY A 46 -0.89 8.90 -7.51
CA GLY A 46 -2.30 9.14 -7.21
C GLY A 46 -2.80 10.49 -7.72
N SER A 47 -3.93 10.92 -7.17
CA SER A 47 -4.59 12.19 -7.52
C SER A 47 -5.25 12.84 -6.31
N ILE A 48 -5.45 14.15 -6.39
CA ILE A 48 -6.23 14.95 -5.44
C ILE A 48 -7.28 15.75 -6.22
N SER A 49 -8.52 15.83 -5.72
CA SER A 49 -9.62 16.55 -6.37
C SER A 49 -10.38 17.40 -5.36
N PRO A 50 -10.58 18.71 -5.61
CA PRO A 50 -10.06 19.47 -6.75
C PRO A 50 -8.52 19.63 -6.73
N SER A 51 -7.89 19.84 -7.90
CA SER A 51 -6.44 20.04 -8.05
C SER A 51 -6.08 21.43 -8.58
N GLY A 52 -4.87 21.88 -8.32
CA GLY A 52 -4.35 23.18 -8.76
C GLY A 52 -4.66 24.29 -7.75
N ALA A 53 -4.34 25.52 -8.16
CA ALA A 53 -4.64 26.72 -7.39
C ALA A 53 -5.96 27.33 -7.86
N PHE A 54 -6.92 27.49 -6.95
CA PHE A 54 -8.23 28.08 -7.25
C PHE A 54 -8.73 28.96 -6.10
N PRO A 55 -9.55 29.99 -6.40
CA PRO A 55 -10.11 30.85 -5.37
C PRO A 55 -11.24 30.16 -4.61
N VAL A 56 -11.29 30.40 -3.30
CA VAL A 56 -12.38 29.97 -2.40
C VAL A 56 -13.03 31.17 -1.72
N ARG A 57 -14.26 31.01 -1.26
CA ARG A 57 -14.97 32.09 -0.54
C ARG A 57 -14.50 32.15 0.91
N TYR A 58 -14.47 33.36 1.46
CA TYR A 58 -14.28 33.57 2.90
C TYR A 58 -15.38 32.82 3.68
N GLU A 59 -15.04 32.18 4.79
CA GLU A 59 -15.95 31.39 5.65
C GLU A 59 -16.67 30.25 4.90
N SER A 60 -16.06 29.73 3.83
CA SER A 60 -16.58 28.54 3.15
C SER A 60 -15.78 27.30 3.50
N ASP A 61 -16.44 26.15 3.43
CA ASP A 61 -15.81 24.85 3.54
C ASP A 61 -15.35 24.36 2.16
N GLN A 62 -14.17 23.75 2.10
CA GLN A 62 -13.66 23.10 0.90
C GLN A 62 -13.20 21.68 1.21
N ALA A 63 -13.86 20.70 0.58
CA ALA A 63 -13.52 19.29 0.67
C ALA A 63 -12.56 18.86 -0.45
N PHE A 64 -11.69 17.90 -0.13
CA PHE A 64 -10.75 17.24 -1.03
C PHE A 64 -10.90 15.73 -0.91
N ILE A 65 -10.85 15.05 -2.06
CA ILE A 65 -10.75 13.60 -2.17
C ILE A 65 -9.36 13.27 -2.70
N ILE A 66 -8.69 12.32 -2.05
CA ILE A 66 -7.34 11.86 -2.39
C ILE A 66 -7.44 10.38 -2.76
N THR A 67 -7.06 10.07 -3.99
CA THR A 67 -7.23 8.74 -4.57
C THR A 67 -5.88 8.21 -5.04
N PRO A 68 -5.31 7.19 -4.39
CA PRO A 68 -4.15 6.47 -4.91
C PRO A 68 -4.48 5.79 -6.24
N ASN A 69 -3.47 5.69 -7.11
CA ASN A 69 -3.54 4.82 -8.28
C ASN A 69 -3.45 3.35 -7.83
N THR A 70 -3.76 2.43 -8.75
CA THR A 70 -3.48 1.00 -8.53
C THR A 70 -2.01 0.79 -8.16
N ASP A 71 -1.77 -0.09 -7.19
CA ASP A 71 -0.46 -0.41 -6.63
C ASP A 71 0.22 0.75 -5.90
N TYR A 72 -0.54 1.70 -5.35
CA TYR A 72 -0.04 2.76 -4.47
C TYR A 72 -0.92 2.92 -3.24
N HIS A 73 -0.31 3.35 -2.14
CA HIS A 73 -1.00 3.89 -0.96
C HIS A 73 -0.65 5.37 -0.75
N ILE A 74 -1.50 6.07 0.01
CA ILE A 74 -1.21 7.44 0.47
C ILE A 74 -0.10 7.33 1.50
N GLU A 75 1.07 7.89 1.19
CA GLU A 75 2.18 7.96 2.13
C GLU A 75 1.89 9.04 3.18
N ASP A 76 1.52 10.23 2.72
CA ASP A 76 1.20 11.36 3.59
C ASP A 76 0.29 12.37 2.89
N VAL A 77 -0.41 13.16 3.69
CA VAL A 77 -1.10 14.37 3.27
C VAL A 77 -0.56 15.50 4.13
N LYS A 78 -0.05 16.55 3.50
CA LYS A 78 0.45 17.74 4.19
C LYS A 78 -0.46 18.92 3.94
N VAL A 79 -0.77 19.66 5.00
CA VAL A 79 -1.54 20.89 4.98
C VAL A 79 -0.65 22.00 5.51
N ASP A 80 -0.44 23.03 4.70
CA ASP A 80 0.46 24.16 5.01
C ASP A 80 1.88 23.73 5.42
N GLY A 81 2.32 22.58 4.91
CA GLY A 81 3.62 21.96 5.20
C GLY A 81 3.60 20.92 6.33
N ASP A 82 2.57 20.91 7.17
CA ASP A 82 2.43 19.99 8.30
C ASP A 82 1.70 18.70 7.90
N SER A 83 2.23 17.55 8.30
CA SER A 83 1.61 16.24 8.05
C SER A 83 0.32 16.09 8.84
N VAL A 84 -0.75 15.71 8.15
CA VAL A 84 -2.02 15.25 8.75
C VAL A 84 -2.20 13.73 8.63
N GLY A 85 -1.16 13.03 8.15
CA GLY A 85 -1.10 11.59 7.93
C GLY A 85 -1.79 11.13 6.64
N ALA A 86 -1.73 9.82 6.39
CA ALA A 86 -2.37 9.18 5.24
C ALA A 86 -3.90 9.26 5.37
N ARG A 87 -4.54 10.16 4.61
CA ARG A 87 -6.00 10.36 4.60
C ARG A 87 -6.54 10.35 3.17
N THR A 88 -7.65 9.66 2.96
CA THR A 88 -8.37 9.65 1.66
C THR A 88 -9.23 10.89 1.43
N SER A 89 -9.41 11.72 2.46
CA SER A 89 -10.10 13.00 2.35
C SER A 89 -9.59 14.02 3.36
N TYR A 90 -9.78 15.28 3.03
CA TYR A 90 -9.51 16.41 3.91
C TYR A 90 -10.53 17.51 3.66
N ILE A 91 -10.94 18.23 4.72
CA ILE A 91 -11.84 19.38 4.61
C ILE A 91 -11.17 20.55 5.30
N PHE A 92 -11.01 21.65 4.57
CA PHE A 92 -10.82 22.94 5.21
C PHE A 92 -12.19 23.47 5.58
N SER A 93 -12.41 23.75 6.87
CA SER A 93 -13.63 24.39 7.35
C SER A 93 -13.39 25.86 7.62
N ASP A 94 -14.42 26.68 7.40
CA ASP A 94 -14.44 28.11 7.71
C ASP A 94 -13.16 28.83 7.23
N VAL A 95 -12.91 28.79 5.91
CA VAL A 95 -11.63 29.27 5.36
C VAL A 95 -11.49 30.79 5.52
N HIS A 96 -10.50 31.21 6.32
CA HIS A 96 -10.16 32.62 6.56
C HIS A 96 -8.85 33.07 5.90
N THR A 97 -8.00 32.13 5.48
CA THR A 97 -6.69 32.38 4.86
C THR A 97 -6.45 31.45 3.67
N SER A 98 -5.46 31.77 2.84
CA SER A 98 -5.02 30.86 1.77
C SER A 98 -4.31 29.64 2.37
N HIS A 99 -4.46 28.48 1.74
CA HIS A 99 -3.90 27.22 2.21
C HIS A 99 -3.24 26.41 1.09
N THR A 100 -2.42 25.46 1.48
CA THR A 100 -1.86 24.44 0.59
C THR A 100 -2.20 23.04 1.10
N ILE A 101 -2.47 22.12 0.18
CA ILE A 101 -2.61 20.70 0.47
C ILE A 101 -1.81 19.88 -0.54
N GLN A 102 -0.96 19.00 -0.05
CA GLN A 102 -0.13 18.12 -0.88
C GLN A 102 -0.31 16.68 -0.45
N ALA A 103 -0.68 15.81 -1.40
CA ALA A 103 -0.72 14.37 -1.18
C ALA A 103 0.52 13.71 -1.80
N THR A 104 1.22 12.86 -1.03
CA THR A 104 2.28 11.99 -1.54
C THR A 104 1.84 10.54 -1.49
N PHE A 105 2.37 9.74 -2.42
CA PHE A 105 2.01 8.34 -2.57
C PHE A 105 3.29 7.51 -2.64
N ALA A 106 3.24 6.33 -2.04
CA ALA A 106 4.29 5.34 -2.14
C ALA A 106 3.77 4.15 -2.94
N LEU A 107 4.62 3.62 -3.83
CA LEU A 107 4.32 2.42 -4.60
C LEU A 107 4.19 1.25 -3.61
N ASP A 108 3.11 0.50 -3.72
CA ASP A 108 2.97 -0.84 -3.16
C ASP A 108 3.82 -1.79 -4.01
N VAL A 109 5.14 -1.63 -3.96
CA VAL A 109 6.05 -2.68 -4.42
C VAL A 109 5.94 -3.79 -3.39
N LEU A 110 4.92 -4.63 -3.54
CA LEU A 110 5.02 -5.98 -3.01
C LEU A 110 6.26 -6.58 -3.67
N PRO A 111 7.28 -7.00 -2.91
CA PRO A 111 8.38 -7.75 -3.51
C PRO A 111 7.78 -8.90 -4.31
N GLN A 112 8.19 -9.08 -5.58
CA GLN A 112 7.65 -10.19 -6.36
C GLN A 112 7.84 -11.48 -5.55
N GLY A 113 6.76 -12.23 -5.33
CA GLY A 113 6.83 -13.42 -4.49
C GLY A 113 7.95 -14.35 -4.96
N ILE A 114 8.68 -14.95 -4.01
CA ILE A 114 9.79 -15.84 -4.35
C ILE A 114 9.32 -17.28 -4.46
N ILE A 115 9.92 -18.03 -5.38
CA ILE A 115 9.78 -19.48 -5.49
C ILE A 115 11.16 -20.07 -5.21
N ILE A 116 11.20 -21.10 -4.37
CA ILE A 116 12.40 -21.89 -4.09
C ILE A 116 12.05 -23.33 -4.47
N ASP A 117 12.61 -23.80 -5.58
CA ASP A 117 12.45 -25.17 -6.06
C ASP A 117 13.43 -26.12 -5.35
N ASN A 118 13.21 -27.42 -5.46
CA ASN A 118 14.17 -28.38 -4.92
C ASN A 118 15.53 -28.27 -5.63
N GLY A 119 16.60 -28.14 -4.84
CA GLY A 119 17.96 -27.96 -5.37
C GLY A 119 18.34 -26.51 -5.65
N ASP A 120 17.39 -25.56 -5.57
CA ASP A 120 17.70 -24.14 -5.63
C ASP A 120 18.51 -23.68 -4.41
N ALA A 121 19.14 -22.52 -4.56
CA ALA A 121 19.74 -21.81 -3.44
C ALA A 121 18.71 -21.57 -2.33
N GLY A 122 19.11 -21.82 -1.08
CA GLY A 122 18.20 -21.74 0.08
C GLY A 122 17.56 -23.08 0.45
N THR A 123 17.85 -24.17 -0.27
CA THR A 123 17.45 -25.52 0.15
C THR A 123 18.49 -26.21 1.05
N SER A 124 18.03 -27.07 1.97
CA SER A 124 18.89 -27.90 2.82
C SER A 124 18.16 -29.16 3.25
N HIS A 125 18.86 -30.29 3.36
CA HIS A 125 18.27 -31.57 3.73
C HIS A 125 19.14 -32.42 4.64
N THR A 126 18.51 -33.39 5.31
CA THR A 126 19.15 -34.49 6.02
C THR A 126 18.63 -35.82 5.49
N GLY A 127 19.39 -36.89 5.70
CA GLY A 127 19.08 -38.19 5.11
C GLY A 127 19.18 -38.19 3.59
N THR A 128 18.70 -39.27 2.99
CA THR A 128 18.73 -39.48 1.54
C THR A 128 17.42 -39.02 0.91
N TRP A 129 17.54 -38.14 -0.08
CA TRP A 129 16.46 -37.71 -0.96
C TRP A 129 16.80 -38.14 -2.38
N GLU A 130 15.90 -38.89 -3.01
CA GLU A 130 16.07 -39.40 -4.37
C GLU A 130 15.14 -38.66 -5.34
N THR A 131 15.52 -38.56 -6.61
CA THR A 131 14.63 -38.05 -7.65
C THR A 131 13.36 -38.89 -7.71
N SER A 132 12.23 -38.20 -7.70
CA SER A 132 10.90 -38.76 -7.66
C SER A 132 10.38 -39.08 -9.06
N GLY A 133 9.82 -40.28 -9.23
CA GLY A 133 8.98 -40.62 -10.39
C GLY A 133 7.52 -40.14 -10.27
N GLY A 134 7.24 -39.23 -9.33
CA GLY A 134 5.93 -38.61 -9.11
C GLY A 134 5.49 -37.73 -10.29
N LEU A 135 4.18 -37.61 -10.47
CA LEU A 135 3.60 -36.82 -11.55
C LEU A 135 3.53 -35.32 -11.20
N ALA A 136 3.65 -34.48 -12.22
CA ALA A 136 3.50 -33.02 -12.15
C ALA A 136 4.40 -32.34 -11.09
N PRO A 137 5.73 -32.51 -11.14
CA PRO A 137 6.62 -31.68 -10.35
C PRO A 137 6.51 -30.20 -10.76
N TYR A 138 6.88 -29.30 -9.86
CA TYR A 138 7.24 -27.95 -10.30
C TYR A 138 8.62 -28.02 -10.94
N GLY A 139 8.85 -27.25 -12.01
CA GLY A 139 10.14 -27.30 -12.69
C GLY A 139 10.46 -28.68 -13.31
N PRO A 140 11.75 -29.09 -13.35
CA PRO A 140 12.19 -30.29 -14.07
C PRO A 140 11.94 -31.61 -13.31
N ASP A 141 11.97 -31.60 -11.98
CA ASP A 141 11.83 -32.81 -11.16
C ASP A 141 11.33 -32.49 -9.74
N SER A 142 11.14 -33.54 -8.94
CA SER A 142 10.91 -33.41 -7.49
C SER A 142 11.69 -34.49 -6.76
N LEU A 143 11.77 -34.38 -5.44
CA LEU A 143 12.46 -35.35 -4.60
C LEU A 143 11.48 -36.15 -3.74
N TRP A 144 11.90 -37.33 -3.30
CA TRP A 144 11.19 -38.08 -2.27
C TRP A 144 12.14 -38.70 -1.24
N ALA A 145 11.62 -38.87 -0.02
CA ALA A 145 12.31 -39.56 1.05
C ALA A 145 11.32 -40.24 2.02
N ARG A 146 11.89 -40.89 3.04
CA ARG A 146 11.19 -41.62 4.12
C ARG A 146 11.97 -41.51 5.42
N ASN A 147 11.39 -42.03 6.50
CA ASN A 147 12.07 -42.38 7.74
C ASN A 147 12.81 -41.19 8.40
N GLY A 148 12.11 -40.07 8.56
CA GLY A 148 12.62 -38.93 9.31
C GLY A 148 13.62 -38.05 8.57
N ALA A 149 13.96 -38.34 7.31
CA ALA A 149 14.73 -37.44 6.46
C ALA A 149 14.04 -36.07 6.39
N THR A 150 14.79 -34.98 6.52
CA THR A 150 14.23 -33.63 6.50
C THR A 150 14.60 -32.90 5.22
N TYR A 151 13.71 -32.05 4.71
CA TYR A 151 14.01 -31.08 3.65
C TYR A 151 13.51 -29.70 4.07
N SER A 152 14.20 -28.64 3.65
CA SER A 152 13.78 -27.29 3.96
C SER A 152 14.13 -26.28 2.88
N TRP A 153 13.31 -25.24 2.79
CA TRP A 153 13.45 -24.09 1.91
C TRP A 153 13.53 -22.84 2.77
N GLN A 154 14.54 -22.01 2.55
CA GLN A 154 14.81 -20.81 3.34
C GLN A 154 14.71 -19.57 2.46
N MET A 155 13.71 -18.74 2.78
CA MET A 155 13.61 -17.37 2.30
C MET A 155 14.69 -16.50 2.96
N SER A 156 15.40 -15.73 2.15
CA SER A 156 16.39 -14.75 2.63
C SER A 156 16.30 -13.44 1.86
N SER A 157 16.65 -12.34 2.53
CA SER A 157 16.77 -11.01 1.94
C SER A 157 15.47 -10.47 1.34
N GLN A 158 14.33 -10.88 1.88
CA GLN A 158 13.02 -10.31 1.53
C GLN A 158 12.66 -9.18 2.50
N PRO A 159 11.85 -8.19 2.09
CA PRO A 159 11.26 -7.22 3.00
C PRO A 159 10.51 -7.91 4.15
N ALA A 160 10.51 -7.29 5.34
CA ALA A 160 9.64 -7.73 6.42
C ALA A 160 8.18 -7.44 6.05
N GLY A 161 7.27 -8.36 6.35
CA GLY A 161 5.87 -8.23 5.98
C GLY A 161 5.07 -9.51 6.15
N MET A 162 3.78 -9.43 5.83
CA MET A 162 2.91 -10.60 5.72
C MET A 162 3.15 -11.30 4.39
N TYR A 163 3.29 -12.63 4.42
CA TYR A 163 3.38 -13.47 3.23
C TYR A 163 2.41 -14.65 3.34
N GLU A 164 1.70 -14.92 2.26
CA GLU A 164 1.04 -16.20 2.04
C GLU A 164 2.08 -17.23 1.56
N VAL A 165 2.15 -18.35 2.26
CA VAL A 165 3.08 -19.45 1.96
C VAL A 165 2.33 -20.53 1.19
N TYR A 166 2.87 -20.93 0.04
CA TYR A 166 2.37 -22.05 -0.74
C TYR A 166 3.41 -23.16 -0.83
N MET A 167 2.94 -24.39 -1.01
CA MET A 167 3.77 -25.53 -1.33
C MET A 167 3.22 -26.28 -2.53
N TRP A 168 4.13 -26.72 -3.40
CA TRP A 168 3.87 -27.65 -4.49
C TRP A 168 4.38 -29.04 -4.10
N TRP A 169 3.76 -30.09 -4.64
CA TRP A 169 4.29 -31.46 -4.54
C TRP A 169 3.86 -32.31 -5.73
N SER A 170 4.70 -33.30 -6.07
CA SER A 170 4.38 -34.30 -7.07
C SER A 170 3.49 -35.42 -6.52
N GLY A 171 2.54 -35.83 -7.35
CA GLY A 171 1.53 -36.83 -7.01
C GLY A 171 2.07 -38.25 -7.15
N TYR A 172 1.85 -39.08 -6.13
CA TYR A 172 2.14 -40.50 -6.20
C TYR A 172 1.28 -41.29 -5.20
N SER A 173 0.91 -42.53 -5.52
CA SER A 173 -0.02 -43.33 -4.69
C SER A 173 0.54 -43.68 -3.32
N THR A 174 1.86 -43.63 -3.13
CA THR A 174 2.52 -43.89 -1.85
C THR A 174 2.76 -42.64 -1.01
N ARG A 175 2.35 -41.45 -1.47
CA ARG A 175 2.56 -40.23 -0.69
C ARG A 175 1.87 -40.31 0.67
N ALA A 176 2.51 -39.76 1.68
CA ALA A 176 1.93 -39.66 3.00
C ALA A 176 0.72 -38.71 3.00
N THR A 177 -0.30 -39.09 3.76
CA THR A 177 -1.57 -38.36 3.85
C THR A 177 -1.64 -37.38 5.02
N ASN A 178 -0.61 -37.36 5.87
CA ASN A 178 -0.53 -36.49 7.05
C ASN A 178 0.95 -36.16 7.33
N ILE A 179 1.50 -35.18 6.61
CA ILE A 179 2.87 -34.68 6.78
C ILE A 179 2.84 -33.36 7.53
N ALA A 180 3.62 -33.29 8.62
CA ALA A 180 3.86 -32.05 9.33
C ALA A 180 4.84 -31.17 8.53
N VAL A 181 4.35 -30.02 8.08
CA VAL A 181 5.12 -28.93 7.49
C VAL A 181 5.33 -27.86 8.55
N ALA A 182 6.58 -27.58 8.90
CA ALA A 182 6.96 -26.53 9.83
C ALA A 182 7.25 -25.22 9.09
N ILE A 183 6.49 -24.18 9.37
CA ILE A 183 6.75 -22.81 8.91
C ILE A 183 7.35 -22.03 10.06
N THR A 184 8.64 -21.66 9.96
CA THR A 184 9.31 -20.77 10.90
C THR A 184 9.17 -19.33 10.42
N HIS A 185 8.44 -18.52 11.20
CA HIS A 185 8.11 -17.12 10.96
C HIS A 185 8.48 -16.27 12.18
N ARG A 186 8.16 -14.96 12.17
CA ARG A 186 8.57 -14.02 13.24
C ARG A 186 8.17 -14.48 14.65
N ASP A 187 6.95 -15.01 14.78
CA ASP A 187 6.35 -15.34 16.07
C ASP A 187 6.66 -16.76 16.57
N GLY A 188 7.42 -17.54 15.79
CA GLY A 188 7.81 -18.90 16.14
C GLY A 188 7.63 -19.88 14.99
N VAL A 189 7.25 -21.11 15.33
CA VAL A 189 7.06 -22.20 14.35
C VAL A 189 5.60 -22.62 14.36
N GLN A 190 4.93 -22.48 13.22
CA GLN A 190 3.61 -23.06 12.96
C GLN A 190 3.77 -24.43 12.29
N ILE A 191 2.99 -25.41 12.72
CA ILE A 191 2.87 -26.70 12.03
C ILE A 191 1.57 -26.73 11.22
N VAL A 192 1.68 -27.11 9.95
CA VAL A 192 0.56 -27.36 9.04
C VAL A 192 0.64 -28.79 8.57
N ASN A 193 -0.41 -29.57 8.79
CA ASN A 193 -0.49 -30.95 8.35
C ASN A 193 -1.10 -31.03 6.94
N ILE A 194 -0.40 -31.69 6.00
CA ILE A 194 -0.84 -31.80 4.60
C ILE A 194 -1.00 -33.25 4.16
N ASN A 195 -1.87 -33.46 3.16
CA ASN A 195 -2.04 -34.73 2.46
C ASN A 195 -1.45 -34.66 1.05
N GLN A 196 -0.28 -35.27 0.83
CA GLN A 196 0.41 -35.22 -0.46
C GLN A 196 -0.18 -36.17 -1.52
N GLN A 197 -1.22 -36.95 -1.21
CA GLN A 197 -2.01 -37.67 -2.21
C GLN A 197 -3.11 -36.82 -2.85
N GLN A 198 -3.38 -35.64 -2.27
CA GLN A 198 -4.39 -34.71 -2.77
C GLN A 198 -3.69 -33.50 -3.40
N ASN A 199 -4.37 -32.84 -4.35
CA ASN A 199 -3.96 -31.54 -4.89
C ASN A 199 -2.50 -31.45 -5.38
N ALA A 200 -1.97 -32.55 -5.92
CA ALA A 200 -0.64 -32.55 -6.53
C ALA A 200 -0.62 -31.71 -7.82
N GLY A 201 0.55 -31.20 -8.19
CA GLY A 201 0.68 -30.43 -9.43
C GLY A 201 0.04 -29.04 -9.39
N GLN A 202 -0.10 -28.45 -8.20
CA GLN A 202 -0.60 -27.08 -8.02
C GLN A 202 -0.06 -26.43 -6.73
N TRP A 203 -0.17 -25.10 -6.65
CA TRP A 203 0.20 -24.32 -5.47
C TRP A 203 -0.87 -24.45 -4.38
N ASN A 204 -0.54 -25.13 -3.29
CA ASN A 204 -1.41 -25.31 -2.13
C ASN A 204 -1.05 -24.29 -1.05
N SER A 205 -2.02 -23.47 -0.61
CA SER A 205 -1.83 -22.52 0.48
C SER A 205 -1.60 -23.27 1.80
N LEU A 206 -0.61 -22.81 2.57
CA LEU A 206 -0.30 -23.22 3.93
C LEU A 206 -0.69 -22.16 4.97
N GLY A 207 -1.03 -20.95 4.53
CA GLY A 207 -1.48 -19.84 5.36
C GLY A 207 -0.61 -18.59 5.26
N GLN A 208 -1.05 -17.55 5.96
CA GLN A 208 -0.39 -16.25 6.00
C GLN A 208 0.42 -16.09 7.28
N PHE A 209 1.66 -15.64 7.13
CA PHE A 209 2.59 -15.48 8.24
C PHE A 209 3.39 -14.19 8.11
N TYR A 210 3.63 -13.52 9.23
CA TYR A 210 4.53 -12.37 9.27
C TYR A 210 5.98 -12.85 9.32
N PHE A 211 6.78 -12.45 8.35
CA PHE A 211 8.21 -12.70 8.33
C PHE A 211 8.97 -11.39 8.57
N ASN A 212 10.13 -11.52 9.22
CA ASN A 212 11.14 -10.48 9.15
C ASN A 212 11.83 -10.60 7.77
N THR A 213 13.15 -10.45 7.70
CA THR A 213 13.88 -10.59 6.43
C THR A 213 14.16 -12.04 6.02
N THR A 214 13.81 -13.00 6.87
CA THR A 214 14.02 -14.44 6.66
C THR A 214 12.80 -15.25 7.08
N GLY A 215 12.64 -16.42 6.44
CA GLY A 215 11.60 -17.40 6.74
C GLY A 215 12.04 -18.79 6.33
N LYS A 216 11.47 -19.84 6.93
CA LYS A 216 11.84 -21.22 6.59
C LYS A 216 10.61 -22.11 6.55
N VAL A 217 10.49 -22.93 5.51
CA VAL A 217 9.56 -24.05 5.44
C VAL A 217 10.36 -25.34 5.54
N GLY A 218 9.96 -26.25 6.41
CA GLY A 218 10.62 -27.53 6.61
C GLY A 218 9.62 -28.68 6.64
N ILE A 219 10.02 -29.82 6.09
CA ILE A 219 9.24 -31.06 6.17
C ILE A 219 10.09 -32.18 6.75
N THR A 220 9.43 -33.10 7.46
CA THR A 220 10.03 -34.35 7.94
C THR A 220 9.32 -35.52 7.28
N ALA A 221 10.09 -36.38 6.63
CA ALA A 221 9.55 -37.51 5.89
C ALA A 221 8.91 -38.55 6.81
N ALA A 222 7.74 -39.06 6.39
CA ALA A 222 6.99 -40.06 7.15
C ALA A 222 7.79 -41.35 7.34
N ASN A 223 7.62 -41.97 8.50
CA ASN A 223 8.22 -43.26 8.81
C ASN A 223 7.44 -44.40 8.14
N GLY A 224 8.15 -45.34 7.52
CA GLY A 224 7.57 -46.56 6.95
C GLY A 224 8.26 -47.01 5.66
N SER A 225 8.06 -48.29 5.31
CA SER A 225 8.68 -48.93 4.14
C SER A 225 7.87 -48.77 2.85
N THR A 226 6.63 -48.29 2.93
CA THR A 226 5.73 -48.13 1.77
C THR A 226 5.23 -46.71 1.58
N VAL A 227 5.34 -45.85 2.59
CA VAL A 227 4.92 -44.44 2.53
C VAL A 227 6.08 -43.57 2.06
N SER A 228 5.84 -42.56 1.23
CA SER A 228 6.85 -41.59 0.78
C SER A 228 6.44 -40.16 1.09
N THR A 229 7.41 -39.27 1.25
CA THR A 229 7.19 -37.82 1.37
C THR A 229 7.90 -37.13 0.23
N CYS A 230 7.22 -36.18 -0.41
CA CYS A 230 7.76 -35.36 -1.49
C CYS A 230 8.33 -34.05 -0.95
N ALA A 231 9.47 -33.63 -1.51
CA ALA A 231 9.98 -32.26 -1.48
C ALA A 231 10.05 -31.76 -2.92
N ASP A 232 9.49 -30.58 -3.18
CA ASP A 232 9.41 -29.99 -4.51
C ASP A 232 9.66 -28.47 -4.34
N ALA A 233 8.67 -27.62 -4.63
CA ALA A 233 8.81 -26.17 -4.48
C ALA A 233 7.98 -25.54 -3.35
N VAL A 234 8.49 -24.43 -2.81
CA VAL A 234 7.77 -23.52 -1.88
C VAL A 234 7.72 -22.12 -2.48
N ARG A 235 6.61 -21.42 -2.31
CA ARG A 235 6.41 -20.05 -2.78
C ARG A 235 5.96 -19.12 -1.66
N PHE A 236 6.60 -17.96 -1.52
CA PHE A 236 6.24 -16.92 -0.58
C PHE A 236 5.70 -15.71 -1.35
N VAL A 237 4.44 -15.34 -1.14
CA VAL A 237 3.78 -14.22 -1.85
C VAL A 237 3.44 -13.14 -0.83
N PRO A 238 3.91 -11.89 -0.96
CA PRO A 238 3.54 -10.84 -0.02
C PRO A 238 2.04 -10.56 -0.07
N VAL A 239 1.52 -10.13 1.08
CA VAL A 239 0.15 -9.70 1.25
C VAL A 239 0.17 -8.19 1.57
N PRO A 240 -0.60 -7.37 0.84
CA PRO A 240 -0.80 -5.95 1.17
C PRO A 240 -1.28 -5.71 2.60
#